data_AF-A0A3N0I1C3-F1
#
_entry.id   AF-A0A3N0I1C3-F1
#
_cell.length_a   1.000
_cell.length_b   1.000
_cell.length_c   1.000
_cell.angle_alpha   90.00
_cell.angle_beta   90.00
_cell.angle_gamma   90.00
#
_symmetry.space_group_name_H-M   'P 1'
#
loop_
_entity.id
_entity.type
_entity.pdbx_description
1 polymer ?
#
loop_
_entity_poly.entity_id
_entity_poly.type
_entity_poly.pdbx_seq_one_letter_code
_entity_poly.pdbx_strand_id
1 'polypeptide(L)'
;MGHLDFLKPVLGDELYEQVEAKLKDNKDVNLANLASGEYVSKAKYDDDIKARDAKISELTDSVKKFDGVDIDSLKNQVTEWQKKYDKDISETKLNSAIQLAVAKANPIDSKALMPYIDKSIIKFDQEGNLVGLNEQIEKAKKDQSFLFAENNGGGTKPKQVNLGGQHTNSTESEEAELRGAFGLKAK
;
A
#
# COMPACT_ATOMS: atom_id res chain seq x y z
N MET A 1 -17.48 48.70 -40.12
CA MET A 1 -18.67 47.92 -39.78
C MET A 1 -19.19 48.47 -38.46
N GLY A 2 -20.32 49.16 -38.50
CA GLY A 2 -20.95 49.72 -37.31
C GLY A 2 -21.46 48.60 -36.41
N HIS A 3 -21.48 48.84 -35.10
CA HIS A 3 -21.99 47.89 -34.11
C HIS A 3 -23.47 47.50 -34.34
N LEU A 4 -24.20 48.21 -35.20
CA LEU A 4 -25.61 47.97 -35.55
C LEU A 4 -25.82 47.42 -36.96
N ASP A 5 -24.77 47.15 -37.74
CA ASP A 5 -24.89 46.71 -39.15
C ASP A 5 -25.71 45.41 -39.28
N PHE A 6 -25.78 44.61 -38.21
CA PHE A 6 -26.61 43.40 -38.13
C PHE A 6 -28.12 43.67 -38.23
N LEU A 7 -28.58 44.91 -38.01
CA LEU A 7 -29.97 45.32 -38.13
C LEU A 7 -30.36 45.67 -39.57
N LYS A 8 -29.39 46.06 -40.42
CA LYS A 8 -29.63 46.55 -41.79
C LYS A 8 -30.40 45.55 -42.68
N PRO A 9 -30.14 44.23 -42.64
CA PRO A 9 -30.90 43.25 -43.44
C PRO A 9 -32.37 43.10 -43.02
N VAL A 10 -32.71 43.44 -41.76
CA VAL A 10 -34.06 43.28 -41.21
C VAL A 10 -34.87 44.56 -41.34
N LEU A 11 -34.22 45.71 -41.16
CA LEU A 11 -34.87 47.02 -41.18
C LEU A 11 -34.94 47.64 -42.58
N GLY A 12 -34.02 47.28 -43.49
CA GLY A 12 -33.82 47.98 -44.75
C GLY A 12 -33.09 49.31 -44.58
N ASP A 13 -32.58 49.86 -45.69
CA ASP A 13 -31.68 51.02 -45.68
C ASP A 13 -32.30 52.27 -45.03
N GLU A 14 -33.52 52.63 -45.42
CA GLU A 14 -34.19 53.86 -44.97
C GLU A 14 -34.52 53.84 -43.46
N LEU A 15 -35.02 52.72 -42.93
CA LEU A 15 -35.38 52.61 -41.50
C LEU A 15 -34.12 52.43 -40.63
N TYR A 16 -33.10 51.74 -41.15
CA TYR A 16 -31.81 51.62 -40.47
C TYR A 16 -31.17 52.98 -40.19
N GLU A 17 -31.12 53.87 -41.19
CA GLU A 17 -30.54 55.21 -41.04
C GLU A 17 -31.26 56.04 -39.95
N GLN A 18 -32.60 55.94 -39.87
CA GLN A 18 -33.39 56.62 -38.85
C GLN A 18 -33.12 56.08 -37.44
N VAL A 19 -32.96 54.76 -37.30
CA VAL A 19 -32.66 54.10 -36.01
C VAL A 19 -31.24 54.43 -35.58
N GLU A 20 -30.26 54.37 -36.48
CA GLU A 20 -28.87 54.73 -36.19
C GLU A 20 -28.77 56.19 -35.74
N ALA A 21 -29.46 57.12 -36.42
CA ALA A 21 -29.47 58.53 -36.07
C ALA A 21 -30.03 58.79 -34.66
N LYS A 22 -31.11 58.10 -34.25
CA LYS A 22 -31.70 58.25 -32.91
C LYS A 22 -30.88 57.61 -31.79
N LEU A 23 -30.06 56.60 -32.11
CA LEU A 23 -29.21 55.91 -31.15
C LEU A 23 -27.84 56.57 -30.96
N LYS A 24 -27.36 57.37 -31.92
CA LYS A 24 -26.06 58.08 -31.84
C LYS A 24 -25.91 58.94 -30.57
N ASP A 25 -26.99 59.56 -30.12
CA ASP A 25 -26.99 60.44 -28.95
C ASP A 25 -27.58 59.78 -27.69
N ASN A 26 -27.99 58.51 -27.77
CA ASN A 26 -28.60 57.79 -26.65
C ASN A 26 -27.54 57.06 -25.82
N LYS A 27 -27.42 57.40 -24.54
CA LYS A 27 -26.47 56.77 -23.61
C LYS A 27 -27.08 55.64 -22.77
N ASP A 28 -28.40 55.53 -22.79
CA ASP A 28 -29.15 54.59 -21.93
C ASP A 28 -29.44 53.26 -22.65
N VAL A 29 -29.39 53.25 -23.98
CA VAL A 29 -29.74 52.08 -24.81
C VAL A 29 -28.51 51.55 -25.54
N ASN A 30 -28.07 50.35 -25.15
CA ASN A 30 -27.04 49.59 -25.87
C ASN A 30 -27.70 48.38 -26.54
N LEU A 31 -27.46 48.20 -27.83
CA LEU A 31 -27.94 47.06 -28.59
C LEU A 31 -26.79 46.10 -28.87
N ALA A 32 -27.02 44.82 -28.58
CA ALA A 32 -26.08 43.75 -28.88
C ALA A 32 -26.79 42.65 -29.67
N ASN A 33 -26.05 42.02 -30.58
CA ASN A 33 -26.55 40.86 -31.30
C ASN A 33 -26.42 39.61 -30.41
N LEU A 34 -27.53 39.06 -29.92
CA LEU A 34 -27.50 37.85 -29.10
C LEU A 34 -26.91 36.63 -29.83
N ALA A 35 -26.98 36.60 -31.17
CA ALA A 35 -26.40 35.53 -31.97
C ALA A 35 -24.86 35.60 -32.05
N SER A 36 -24.22 36.72 -31.67
CA SER A 36 -22.75 36.80 -31.61
C SER A 36 -22.17 36.00 -30.42
N GLY A 37 -23.00 35.66 -29.43
CA GLY A 37 -22.58 34.96 -28.22
C GLY A 37 -21.86 35.85 -27.19
N GLU A 38 -21.73 37.15 -27.45
CA GLU A 38 -21.00 38.09 -26.57
C GLU A 38 -21.86 38.60 -25.40
N TYR A 39 -23.18 38.46 -25.48
CA TYR A 39 -24.10 38.89 -24.42
C TYR A 39 -24.33 37.79 -23.38
N VAL A 40 -24.06 38.11 -22.12
CA VAL A 40 -24.44 37.31 -20.94
C VAL A 40 -25.25 38.19 -20.02
N SER A 41 -26.39 37.68 -19.55
CA SER A 41 -27.20 38.44 -18.58
C SER A 41 -26.45 38.56 -17.24
N LYS A 42 -26.66 39.69 -16.54
CA LYS A 42 -26.03 39.91 -15.23
C LYS A 42 -26.34 38.77 -14.25
N ALA A 43 -27.58 38.28 -14.23
CA ALA A 43 -27.96 37.16 -13.37
C ALA A 43 -27.14 35.89 -13.66
N LYS A 44 -27.00 35.53 -14.95
CA LYS A 44 -26.19 34.37 -15.34
C LYS A 44 -24.71 34.57 -14.99
N TYR A 45 -24.17 35.77 -15.21
CA TYR A 45 -22.81 36.09 -14.82
C TYR A 45 -22.60 35.99 -13.30
N ASP A 46 -23.50 36.55 -12.50
CA ASP A 46 -23.43 36.49 -11.03
C ASP A 46 -23.54 35.03 -10.53
N ASP A 47 -24.39 34.21 -11.15
CA ASP A 47 -24.52 32.79 -10.82
C ASP A 47 -23.27 31.99 -11.19
N ASP A 48 -22.68 32.26 -12.36
CA ASP A 48 -21.42 31.64 -12.79
C ASP A 48 -20.28 32.02 -11.81
N ILE A 49 -20.21 33.28 -11.37
CA ILE A 49 -19.23 33.72 -10.37
C ILE A 49 -19.43 32.99 -9.04
N LYS A 50 -20.66 32.93 -8.51
CA LYS A 50 -20.96 32.20 -7.26
C LYS A 50 -20.57 30.73 -7.35
N ALA A 51 -20.88 30.08 -8.48
CA ALA A 51 -20.52 28.68 -8.69
C ALA A 51 -18.99 28.49 -8.72
N ARG A 52 -18.25 29.41 -9.34
CA ARG A 52 -16.78 29.39 -9.35
C ARG A 52 -16.20 29.63 -7.96
N ASP A 53 -16.71 30.60 -7.21
CA ASP A 53 -16.24 30.91 -5.86
C ASP A 53 -16.48 29.74 -4.90
N ALA A 54 -17.66 29.11 -4.98
CA ALA A 54 -17.95 27.90 -4.22
C ALA A 54 -16.95 26.79 -4.54
N LYS A 55 -16.67 26.54 -5.83
CA LYS A 55 -15.70 25.53 -6.26
C LYS A 55 -14.27 25.86 -5.84
N ILE A 56 -13.88 27.14 -5.88
CA ILE A 56 -12.57 27.58 -5.40
C ILE A 56 -12.45 27.34 -3.90
N SER A 57 -13.49 27.62 -3.12
CA SER A 57 -13.52 27.34 -1.67
C SER A 57 -13.38 25.84 -1.40
N GLU A 58 -14.17 25.00 -2.07
CA GLU A 58 -14.11 23.53 -1.92
C GLU A 58 -12.73 22.96 -2.26
N LEU A 59 -12.12 23.44 -3.36
CA LEU A 59 -10.78 23.02 -3.76
C LEU A 59 -9.73 23.50 -2.76
N THR A 60 -9.86 24.74 -2.27
CA THR A 60 -8.94 25.29 -1.27
C THR A 60 -8.99 24.50 0.03
N ASP A 61 -10.19 24.17 0.52
CA ASP A 61 -10.35 23.37 1.74
C ASP A 61 -9.87 21.93 1.56
N SER A 62 -10.00 21.38 0.35
CA SER A 62 -9.44 20.07 0.01
C SER A 62 -7.91 20.10 0.00
N VAL A 63 -7.29 21.13 -0.57
CA VAL A 63 -5.82 21.29 -0.60
C VAL A 63 -5.26 21.53 0.81
N LYS A 64 -5.93 22.33 1.65
CA LYS A 64 -5.50 22.57 3.04
C LYS A 64 -5.39 21.30 3.88
N LYS A 65 -6.14 20.24 3.58
CA LYS A 65 -6.01 18.93 4.26
C LYS A 65 -4.63 18.29 4.02
N PHE A 66 -3.94 18.69 2.96
CA PHE A 66 -2.61 18.22 2.60
C PHE A 66 -1.52 19.26 2.90
N ASP A 67 -1.88 20.50 3.26
CA ASP A 67 -0.90 21.50 3.70
C ASP A 67 -0.21 21.02 4.98
N GLY A 68 1.12 21.01 4.95
CA GLY A 68 1.94 20.48 6.05
C GLY A 68 2.14 18.97 6.03
N VAL A 69 1.57 18.23 5.07
CA VAL A 69 1.95 16.83 4.84
C VAL A 69 3.30 16.80 4.15
N ASP A 70 4.33 16.44 4.91
CA ASP A 70 5.66 16.20 4.38
C ASP A 70 5.72 14.82 3.70
N ILE A 71 5.40 14.82 2.41
CA ILE A 71 5.39 13.62 1.56
C ILE A 71 6.76 12.95 1.52
N ASP A 72 7.85 13.73 1.57
CA ASP A 72 9.20 13.17 1.50
C ASP A 72 9.59 12.51 2.82
N SER A 73 9.22 13.10 3.96
CA SER A 73 9.33 12.44 5.27
C SER A 73 8.53 11.14 5.32
N LEU A 74 7.29 11.13 4.80
CA LEU A 74 6.46 9.92 4.76
C LEU A 74 7.10 8.81 3.90
N LYS A 75 7.66 9.15 2.73
CA LYS A 75 8.39 8.21 1.88
C LYS A 75 9.64 7.66 2.57
N ASN A 76 10.37 8.51 3.29
CA ASN A 76 11.54 8.10 4.06
C ASN A 76 11.14 7.12 5.17
N GLN A 77 10.10 7.43 5.95
CA GLN A 77 9.59 6.54 6.99
C GLN A 77 9.14 5.17 6.44
N VAL A 78 8.44 5.15 5.30
CA VAL A 78 8.05 3.89 4.65
C VAL A 78 9.27 3.07 4.26
N THR A 79 10.30 3.71 3.70
CA THR A 79 11.55 3.02 3.30
C THR A 79 12.31 2.50 4.53
N GLU A 80 12.35 3.26 5.62
CA GLU A 80 12.95 2.84 6.88
C GLU A 80 12.20 1.67 7.52
N TRP A 81 10.87 1.71 7.55
CA TRP A 81 10.04 0.62 8.05
C TRP A 81 10.20 -0.64 7.21
N GLN A 82 10.27 -0.51 5.89
CA GLN A 82 10.54 -1.65 5.01
C GLN A 82 11.90 -2.29 5.33
N LYS A 83 12.97 -1.49 5.39
CA LYS A 83 14.31 -1.99 5.76
C LYS A 83 14.33 -2.65 7.13
N LYS A 84 13.66 -2.05 8.12
CA LYS A 84 13.56 -2.59 9.47
C LYS A 84 12.80 -3.91 9.47
N TYR A 85 11.67 -3.99 8.75
CA TYR A 85 10.89 -5.21 8.63
C TYR A 85 11.67 -6.35 7.95
N ASP A 86 12.33 -6.07 6.82
CA ASP A 86 13.14 -7.05 6.11
C ASP A 86 14.30 -7.57 6.97
N LYS A 87 14.92 -6.68 7.75
CA LYS A 87 15.95 -7.03 8.73
C LYS A 87 15.38 -7.89 9.86
N ASP A 88 14.31 -7.46 10.51
CA ASP A 88 13.69 -8.15 11.65
C ASP A 88 13.23 -9.56 11.25
N ILE A 89 12.64 -9.73 10.07
CA ILE A 89 12.22 -11.05 9.53
C ILE A 89 13.43 -11.92 9.23
N SER A 90 14.47 -11.37 8.59
CA SER A 90 15.69 -12.10 8.26
C SER A 90 16.43 -12.55 9.53
N GLU A 91 16.54 -11.68 10.53
CA GLU A 91 17.13 -12.00 11.84
C GLU A 91 16.30 -13.04 12.59
N THR A 92 14.97 -12.93 12.57
CA THR A 92 14.08 -13.90 13.22
C THR A 92 14.19 -15.27 12.58
N LYS A 93 14.23 -15.34 11.24
CA LYS A 93 14.41 -16.57 10.48
C LYS A 93 15.76 -17.21 10.78
N LEU A 94 16.83 -16.42 10.77
CA LEU A 94 18.19 -16.89 11.08
C LEU A 94 18.27 -17.42 12.53
N ASN A 95 17.78 -16.65 13.50
CA ASN A 95 17.77 -17.05 14.91
C ASN A 95 16.99 -18.34 15.14
N SER A 96 15.82 -18.49 14.51
CA SER A 96 14.99 -19.70 14.62
C SER A 96 15.68 -20.91 14.03
N ALA A 97 16.30 -20.75 12.85
CA ALA A 97 17.06 -21.81 12.21
C ALA A 97 18.27 -22.24 13.05
N ILE A 98 18.99 -21.27 13.64
CA ILE A 98 20.11 -21.54 14.56
C ILE A 98 19.63 -22.33 15.77
N GLN A 99 18.55 -21.91 16.42
CA GLN A 99 17.99 -22.62 17.58
C GLN A 99 17.59 -24.05 17.23
N LEU A 100 16.97 -24.26 16.06
CA LEU A 100 16.59 -25.59 15.59
C LEU A 100 17.81 -26.48 15.34
N ALA A 101 18.85 -25.96 14.69
CA ALA A 101 20.07 -26.70 14.41
C ALA A 101 20.86 -27.02 15.69
N VAL A 102 20.93 -26.06 16.63
CA VAL A 102 21.50 -26.28 17.97
C VAL A 102 20.74 -27.38 18.71
N ALA A 103 19.39 -27.36 18.71
CA ALA A 103 18.60 -28.40 19.35
C ALA A 103 18.83 -29.79 18.72
N LYS A 104 18.98 -29.86 17.39
CA LYS A 104 19.31 -31.11 16.67
C LYS A 104 20.68 -31.67 17.03
N ALA A 105 21.61 -30.85 17.51
CA ALA A 105 22.92 -31.29 17.96
C ALA A 105 22.90 -32.00 19.33
N ASN A 106 21.71 -32.15 19.95
CA ASN A 106 21.48 -32.81 21.23
C ASN A 106 22.33 -32.28 22.41
N PRO A 107 22.37 -30.95 22.63
CA PRO A 107 22.99 -30.39 23.83
C PRO A 107 22.17 -30.77 25.08
N ILE A 108 22.82 -30.80 26.25
CA ILE A 108 22.15 -30.95 27.55
C ILE A 108 21.18 -29.79 27.78
N ASP A 109 21.60 -28.57 27.43
CA ASP A 109 20.75 -27.38 27.35
C ASP A 109 21.15 -26.55 26.12
N SER A 110 20.20 -26.37 25.20
CA SER A 110 20.38 -25.53 24.01
C SER A 110 20.81 -24.11 24.35
N LYS A 111 20.35 -23.54 25.47
CA LYS A 111 20.75 -22.19 25.91
C LYS A 111 22.20 -22.14 26.38
N ALA A 112 22.71 -23.21 26.97
CA ALA A 112 24.10 -23.28 27.41
C ALA A 112 25.10 -23.34 26.24
N LEU A 113 24.66 -23.80 25.06
CA LEU A 113 25.50 -23.82 23.86
C LEU A 113 25.57 -22.46 23.15
N MET A 114 24.53 -21.63 23.25
CA MET A 114 24.43 -20.34 22.53
C MET A 114 25.61 -19.36 22.74
N PRO A 115 26.25 -19.24 23.92
CA PRO A 115 27.42 -18.38 24.11
C PRO A 115 28.64 -18.78 23.26
N TYR A 116 28.71 -20.04 22.82
CA TYR A 116 29.78 -20.56 21.97
C TYR A 116 29.45 -20.44 20.48
N ILE A 117 28.27 -19.91 20.14
CA ILE A 117 27.78 -19.71 18.78
C ILE A 117 27.83 -18.22 18.44
N ASP A 118 28.78 -17.84 17.60
CA ASP A 118 28.83 -16.55 16.95
C ASP A 118 27.82 -16.49 15.80
N LYS A 119 26.73 -15.76 16.04
CA LYS A 119 25.66 -15.54 15.06
C LYS A 119 26.07 -14.63 13.91
N SER A 120 27.10 -13.81 14.07
CA SER A 120 27.50 -12.80 13.07
C SER A 120 28.11 -13.42 11.81
N ILE A 121 28.68 -14.62 11.95
CA ILE A 121 29.28 -15.39 10.85
C ILE A 121 28.33 -16.42 10.23
N ILE A 122 27.14 -16.62 10.80
CA ILE A 122 26.16 -17.61 10.32
C ILE A 122 25.27 -16.99 9.28
N LYS A 123 25.13 -17.66 8.13
CA LYS A 123 24.31 -17.21 7.00
C LYS A 123 23.60 -18.38 6.34
N PHE A 124 22.56 -18.08 5.58
CA PHE A 124 21.97 -19.03 4.65
C PHE A 124 22.80 -19.10 3.37
N ASP A 125 23.02 -20.30 2.85
CA ASP A 125 23.54 -20.50 1.49
C ASP A 125 22.44 -20.34 0.44
N GLN A 126 22.79 -20.61 -0.83
CA GLN A 126 21.86 -20.56 -1.97
C GLN A 126 20.78 -21.66 -1.92
N GLU A 127 21.00 -22.72 -1.14
CA GLU A 127 20.08 -23.85 -0.96
C GLU A 127 19.17 -23.69 0.26
N GLY A 128 19.41 -22.66 1.09
CA GLY A 128 18.67 -22.38 2.32
C GLY A 128 19.20 -23.08 3.56
N ASN A 129 20.39 -23.68 3.51
CA ASN A 129 21.05 -24.29 4.67
C ASN A 129 21.89 -23.28 5.44
N LEU A 130 22.07 -23.52 6.74
CA LEU A 130 22.94 -22.69 7.59
C LEU A 130 24.41 -23.06 7.40
N VAL A 131 25.20 -22.09 6.95
CA VAL A 131 26.66 -22.20 6.84
C VAL A 131 27.32 -21.53 8.05
N GLY A 132 28.46 -22.06 8.48
CA GLY A 132 29.25 -21.53 9.61
C GLY A 132 28.77 -21.96 10.99
N LEU A 133 27.54 -22.50 11.12
CA LEU A 133 27.04 -23.04 12.40
C LEU A 133 27.61 -24.44 12.71
N ASN A 134 27.70 -25.31 11.70
CA ASN A 134 28.09 -26.70 11.92
C ASN A 134 29.53 -26.81 12.46
N GLU A 135 30.45 -26.01 11.93
CA GLU A 135 31.85 -25.96 12.39
C GLU A 135 31.95 -25.52 13.86
N GLN A 136 31.12 -24.55 14.27
CA GLN A 136 31.08 -24.07 15.65
C GLN A 136 30.52 -25.13 16.60
N ILE A 137 29.47 -25.85 16.18
CA ILE A 137 28.92 -26.98 16.95
C ILE A 137 29.96 -28.09 17.10
N GLU A 138 30.66 -28.46 16.03
CA GLU A 138 31.71 -29.49 16.07
C GLU A 138 32.91 -29.08 16.93
N LYS A 139 33.30 -27.79 16.90
CA LYS A 139 34.31 -27.25 17.81
C LYS A 139 33.84 -27.32 19.26
N ALA A 140 32.59 -26.92 19.54
CA ALA A 140 32.02 -26.99 20.87
C ALA A 140 31.93 -28.45 21.39
N LYS A 141 31.65 -29.44 20.54
CA LYS A 141 31.68 -30.86 20.93
C LYS A 141 33.07 -31.32 21.36
N LYS A 142 34.14 -30.80 20.75
CA LYS A 142 35.52 -31.13 21.10
C LYS A 142 35.98 -30.41 22.36
N ASP A 143 35.72 -29.10 22.44
CA ASP A 143 36.24 -28.25 23.51
C ASP A 143 35.38 -28.35 24.78
N GLN A 144 34.07 -28.59 24.63
CA GLN A 144 33.06 -28.55 25.69
C GLN A 144 32.14 -29.79 25.60
N SER A 145 32.74 -30.99 25.50
CA SER A 145 32.01 -32.26 25.36
C SER A 145 30.95 -32.48 26.45
N PHE A 146 31.19 -31.96 27.66
CA PHE A 146 30.25 -32.02 28.79
C PHE A 146 28.94 -31.25 28.57
N LEU A 147 28.84 -30.39 27.56
CA LEU A 147 27.60 -29.68 27.20
C LEU A 147 26.68 -30.51 26.31
N PHE A 148 27.13 -31.67 25.82
CA PHE A 148 26.38 -32.54 24.94
C PHE A 148 25.91 -33.78 25.70
N ALA A 149 24.66 -34.19 25.45
CA ALA A 149 24.17 -35.41 26.06
C ALA A 149 24.93 -36.61 25.47
N GLU A 150 25.39 -37.51 26.34
CA GLU A 150 25.93 -38.79 25.88
C GLU A 150 24.89 -39.50 25.02
N ASN A 151 25.36 -40.10 23.92
CA ASN A 151 24.52 -40.80 22.96
C ASN A 151 24.06 -42.15 23.54
N ASN A 152 23.35 -42.10 24.67
CA ASN A 152 22.59 -43.21 25.18
C ASN A 152 21.40 -43.36 24.22
N GLY A 153 21.43 -44.40 23.39
CA GLY A 153 20.47 -44.70 22.32
C GLY A 153 19.01 -44.91 22.75
N GLY A 154 18.55 -44.27 23.82
CA GLY A 154 17.13 -44.07 24.12
C GLY A 154 16.61 -42.91 23.30
N GLY A 155 16.06 -43.21 22.13
CA GLY A 155 15.32 -42.22 21.33
C GLY A 155 14.33 -41.48 22.22
N THR A 156 14.59 -40.19 22.46
CA THR A 156 13.60 -39.30 23.02
C THR A 156 12.48 -39.21 22.00
N LYS A 157 11.42 -40.01 22.21
CA LYS A 157 10.16 -39.86 21.50
C LYS A 157 9.82 -38.36 21.54
N PRO A 158 9.48 -37.72 20.40
CA PRO A 158 9.13 -36.32 20.39
C PRO A 158 8.07 -36.10 21.46
N LYS A 159 8.36 -35.21 22.42
CA LYS A 159 7.40 -34.84 23.45
C LYS A 159 6.22 -34.22 22.70
N GLN A 160 5.12 -34.97 22.62
CA GLN A 160 3.91 -34.53 21.94
C GLN A 160 3.44 -33.26 22.66
N VAL A 161 3.74 -32.10 22.08
CA VAL A 161 3.22 -30.82 22.54
C VAL A 161 1.74 -30.82 22.23
N ASN A 162 0.92 -30.94 23.27
CA ASN A 162 -0.52 -30.78 23.15
C ASN A 162 -0.81 -29.28 23.02
N LEU A 163 -0.96 -28.78 21.78
CA LEU A 163 -1.39 -27.40 21.50
C LEU A 163 -2.91 -27.19 21.71
N GLY A 164 -3.60 -28.11 22.39
CA GLY A 164 -5.04 -28.01 22.68
C GLY A 164 -5.95 -28.30 21.49
N GLY A 165 -5.40 -28.59 20.31
CA GLY A 165 -6.12 -29.10 19.15
C GLY A 165 -6.00 -30.63 19.08
N GLN A 166 -7.13 -31.33 19.11
CA GLN A 166 -7.18 -32.76 18.80
C GLN A 166 -6.81 -32.95 17.33
N HIS A 167 -5.58 -33.38 17.06
CA HIS A 167 -5.22 -33.95 15.76
C HIS A 167 -5.58 -35.42 15.75
N THR A 168 -6.75 -35.74 15.20
CA THR A 168 -7.08 -37.09 14.76
C THR A 168 -6.34 -37.35 13.44
N ASN A 169 -5.50 -38.38 13.40
CA ASN A 169 -4.99 -38.91 12.13
C ASN A 169 -6.17 -39.57 11.40
N SER A 170 -6.86 -38.83 10.54
CA SER A 170 -8.01 -39.29 9.76
C SER A 170 -7.75 -39.05 8.27
N THR A 171 -6.75 -39.70 7.68
CA THR A 171 -6.28 -39.37 6.32
C THR A 171 -7.19 -39.79 5.15
N GLU A 172 -8.38 -40.37 5.36
CA GLU A 172 -9.23 -40.75 4.21
C GLU A 172 -10.74 -40.47 4.38
N SER A 173 -11.24 -40.30 5.61
CA SER A 173 -12.69 -40.11 5.84
C SER A 173 -13.15 -38.67 5.64
N GLU A 174 -12.34 -37.69 6.05
CA GLU A 174 -12.72 -36.26 6.02
C GLU A 174 -12.65 -35.68 4.60
N GLU A 175 -11.72 -36.17 3.78
CA GLU A 175 -11.62 -35.75 2.38
C GLU A 175 -12.82 -36.21 1.55
N ALA A 176 -13.38 -37.38 1.88
CA ALA A 176 -14.58 -37.93 1.24
C ALA A 176 -15.86 -37.16 1.64
N GLU A 177 -15.98 -36.78 2.91
CA GLU A 177 -17.12 -35.99 3.40
C GLU A 177 -17.11 -34.55 2.86
N LEU A 178 -15.94 -33.91 2.82
CA LEU A 178 -15.81 -32.58 2.23
C LEU A 178 -16.11 -32.60 0.73
N ARG A 179 -15.61 -33.59 -0.02
CA ARG A 179 -15.95 -33.73 -1.46
C ARG A 179 -17.44 -33.99 -1.70
N GLY A 180 -18.08 -34.76 -0.82
CA GLY A 180 -19.54 -34.96 -0.83
C GLY A 180 -20.32 -33.67 -0.57
N ALA A 181 -19.89 -32.87 0.41
CA ALA A 181 -20.50 -31.57 0.72
C ALA A 181 -20.32 -30.54 -0.42
N PHE A 182 -19.22 -30.63 -1.17
CA PHE A 182 -18.94 -29.77 -2.34
C PHE A 182 -19.39 -30.37 -3.68
N GLY A 183 -20.04 -31.54 -3.70
CA GLY A 183 -20.59 -32.16 -4.91
C GLY A 183 -19.56 -32.62 -5.94
N LEU A 184 -18.29 -32.81 -5.57
CA LEU A 184 -17.26 -33.32 -6.48
C LEU A 184 -17.25 -34.86 -6.47
N LYS A 185 -17.42 -35.48 -7.64
CA LYS A 185 -17.25 -36.93 -7.78
C LYS A 185 -15.78 -37.34 -7.62
N ALA A 186 -15.57 -38.46 -6.95
CA ALA A 186 -14.27 -39.12 -6.85
C ALA A 186 -13.72 -39.45 -8.25
N LYS A 187 -12.40 -39.34 -8.40
CA LYS A 187 -11.69 -39.73 -9.62
C LYS A 187 -11.26 -41.19 -9.51
#